data_AF-A0A4V3P7D6-F1
#
_entry.id   AF-A0A4V3P7D6-F1
#
_cell.length_a   1.000
_cell.length_b   1.000
_cell.length_c   1.000
_cell.angle_alpha   90.00
_cell.angle_beta   90.00
_cell.angle_gamma   90.00
#
_symmetry.space_group_name_H-M   'P 1'
#
loop_
_entity.id
_entity.type
_entity.pdbx_description
1 polymer ?
#
loop_
_entity_poly.entity_id
_entity_poly.type
_entity_poly.pdbx_seq_one_letter_code
_entity_poly.pdbx_strand_id
1 'polypeptide(L)'
;PHCWKATMALAHKGLDISTAPTRFLEVPAIEGGVSKTVPAIRDGDKVVIDSFAIALYLDEAYPERPTLFSGEGGKAMARFIERWSQLTIHPY
;
A
#
# COMPACT_ATOMS: atom_id res chain seq x y z
N PRO A 1 11.49 0.54 -0.32
CA PRO A 1 10.84 -0.66 -0.95
C PRO A 1 9.31 -0.62 -0.79
N HIS A 2 8.53 -1.10 -1.77
CA HIS A 2 7.07 -0.88 -1.84
C HIS A 2 6.28 -1.44 -0.64
N CYS A 3 6.69 -2.57 -0.06
CA CYS A 3 6.01 -3.14 1.12
C CYS A 3 6.02 -2.20 2.32
N TRP A 4 7.11 -1.45 2.53
CA TRP A 4 7.22 -0.53 3.66
C TRP A 4 6.20 0.61 3.58
N LYS A 5 5.86 1.10 2.39
CA LYS A 5 4.82 2.12 2.22
C LYS A 5 3.47 1.61 2.74
N ALA A 6 3.10 0.37 2.40
CA ALA A 6 1.88 -0.26 2.89
C ALA A 6 1.94 -0.51 4.40
N THR A 7 3.04 -1.04 4.92
CA THR A 7 3.23 -1.27 6.37
C THR A 7 3.14 0.04 7.17
N MET A 8 3.75 1.13 6.68
CA MET A 8 3.68 2.44 7.33
C MET A 8 2.27 3.02 7.27
N ALA A 9 1.54 2.85 6.16
CA ALA A 9 0.15 3.28 6.06
C ALA A 9 -0.75 2.55 7.06
N LEU A 10 -0.60 1.22 7.18
CA LEU A 10 -1.31 0.39 8.15
C LEU A 10 -1.00 0.81 9.59
N ALA A 11 0.29 1.03 9.89
CA ALA A 11 0.75 1.48 11.20
C ALA A 11 0.24 2.89 11.55
N HIS A 12 0.23 3.82 10.60
CA HIS A 12 -0.32 5.18 10.79
C HIS A 12 -1.82 5.16 11.07
N LYS A 13 -2.54 4.25 10.42
CA LYS A 13 -3.95 3.98 10.73
C LYS A 13 -4.12 3.19 12.03
N GLY A 14 -3.07 2.71 12.68
CA GLY A 14 -3.15 1.91 13.91
C GLY A 14 -3.92 0.61 13.75
N LEU A 15 -3.91 0.02 12.55
CA LEU A 15 -4.65 -1.22 12.25
C LEU A 15 -3.87 -2.44 12.77
N ASP A 16 -4.60 -3.40 13.33
CA ASP A 16 -4.03 -4.71 13.66
C ASP A 16 -3.78 -5.48 12.37
N ILE A 17 -2.56 -6.00 12.20
CA ILE A 17 -2.15 -6.69 10.99
C ILE A 17 -1.58 -8.06 11.31
N SER A 18 -1.90 -9.03 10.46
CA SER A 18 -1.19 -10.29 10.38
C SER A 18 -0.36 -10.27 9.09
N THR A 19 0.88 -10.75 9.16
CA THR A 19 1.78 -10.78 8.01
C THR A 19 2.04 -12.22 7.58
N ALA A 20 1.99 -12.46 6.28
CA ALA A 20 2.35 -13.74 5.68
C ALA A 20 3.70 -13.58 4.95
N PRO A 21 4.82 -14.04 5.54
CA PRO A 21 6.11 -14.00 4.87
C PRO A 21 6.02 -14.79 3.56
N THR A 22 6.36 -14.14 2.44
CA THR A 22 6.27 -14.79 1.14
C THR A 22 7.61 -14.73 0.42
N ARG A 23 8.07 -15.87 -0.10
CA ARG A 23 9.28 -15.91 -0.92
C ARG A 23 9.00 -15.38 -2.31
N PHE A 24 10.04 -14.90 -2.99
CA PHE A 24 9.91 -14.27 -4.32
C PHE A 24 9.16 -15.14 -5.34
N LEU A 25 9.46 -16.44 -5.41
CA LEU A 25 8.81 -17.38 -6.34
C LEU A 25 7.37 -17.73 -5.95
N GLU A 26 6.98 -17.49 -4.70
CA GLU A 26 5.65 -17.76 -4.18
C GLU A 26 4.71 -16.56 -4.37
N VAL A 27 5.23 -15.37 -4.69
CA VAL A 27 4.43 -14.13 -4.90
C VAL A 27 3.29 -14.33 -5.89
N PRO A 28 3.48 -14.95 -7.07
CA PRO A 28 2.40 -15.14 -8.04
C PRO A 28 1.28 -16.08 -7.57
N ALA A 29 1.43 -16.75 -6.42
CA ALA A 29 0.41 -17.63 -5.85
C ALA A 29 -0.38 -16.97 -4.70
N ILE A 30 0.06 -15.82 -4.18
CA ILE A 30 -0.62 -15.12 -3.07
C ILE A 30 -2.00 -14.64 -3.52
N GLU A 31 -2.99 -14.77 -2.62
CA GLU A 31 -4.35 -14.27 -2.82
C GLU A 31 -5.03 -14.77 -4.11
N GLY A 32 -4.69 -15.99 -4.54
CA GLY A 32 -5.22 -16.56 -5.79
C GLY A 32 -4.53 -16.05 -7.05
N GLY A 33 -3.34 -15.46 -6.92
CA GLY A 33 -2.51 -15.01 -8.04
C GLY A 33 -2.95 -13.68 -8.65
N VAL A 34 -3.60 -12.82 -7.84
CA VAL A 34 -4.02 -11.46 -8.23
C VAL A 34 -2.87 -10.53 -8.60
N SER A 35 -1.64 -10.81 -8.16
CA SER A 35 -0.47 -10.00 -8.51
C SER A 35 0.80 -10.84 -8.60
N LYS A 36 1.73 -10.37 -9.44
CA LYS A 36 3.11 -10.86 -9.52
C LYS A 36 4.09 -10.06 -8.67
N THR A 37 3.59 -9.01 -8.00
CA THR A 37 4.38 -8.08 -7.19
C THR A 37 3.75 -7.89 -5.81
N VAL A 38 4.62 -7.63 -4.83
CA VAL A 38 4.22 -7.22 -3.47
C VAL A 38 4.44 -5.70 -3.30
N PRO A 39 3.66 -5.02 -2.44
CA PRO A 39 2.71 -5.55 -1.48
C PRO A 39 1.32 -5.86 -2.06
N ALA A 40 0.65 -6.81 -1.41
CA ALA A 40 -0.78 -7.07 -1.49
C ALA A 40 -1.32 -7.18 -0.06
N ILE A 41 -2.52 -6.67 0.19
CA ILE A 41 -3.23 -6.86 1.46
C ILE A 41 -4.61 -7.44 1.20
N ARG A 42 -5.08 -8.22 2.16
CA ARG A 42 -6.47 -8.64 2.26
C ARG A 42 -7.11 -7.97 3.47
N ASP A 43 -8.27 -7.37 3.24
CA ASP A 43 -9.12 -6.79 4.25
C ASP A 43 -10.53 -7.37 4.09
N GLY A 44 -10.84 -8.37 4.93
CA GLY A 44 -12.01 -9.23 4.76
C GLY A 44 -12.02 -9.92 3.38
N ASP A 45 -13.04 -9.63 2.59
CA ASP A 45 -13.21 -10.17 1.24
C ASP A 45 -12.46 -9.38 0.17
N LYS A 46 -11.95 -8.19 0.50
CA LYS A 46 -11.31 -7.30 -0.46
C LYS A 46 -9.80 -7.52 -0.49
N VAL A 47 -9.27 -7.72 -1.68
CA VAL A 47 -7.82 -7.79 -1.92
C VAL A 47 -7.38 -6.54 -2.68
N VAL A 48 -6.35 -5.86 -2.17
CA VAL A 48 -5.80 -4.64 -2.77
C VAL A 48 -4.30 -4.82 -2.99
N ILE A 49 -3.87 -4.48 -4.20
CA ILE A 49 -2.48 -4.57 -4.66
C ILE A 49 -1.97 -3.16 -4.97
N ASP A 50 -0.65 -3.02 -5.16
CA ASP A 50 0.06 -1.74 -5.31
C ASP A 50 0.10 -0.90 -4.02
N SER A 51 1.29 -0.44 -3.65
CA SER A 51 1.50 0.27 -2.39
C SER A 51 0.72 1.58 -2.26
N PHE A 52 0.49 2.31 -3.36
CA PHE A 52 -0.22 3.58 -3.33
C PHE A 52 -1.73 3.37 -3.35
N ALA A 53 -2.21 2.40 -4.16
CA ALA A 53 -3.61 2.00 -4.16
C ALA A 53 -4.04 1.44 -2.80
N ILE A 54 -3.17 0.69 -2.12
CA ILE A 54 -3.40 0.27 -0.72
C ILE A 54 -3.58 1.48 0.19
N ALA A 55 -2.71 2.49 0.11
CA ALA A 55 -2.83 3.68 0.95
C ALA A 55 -4.13 4.45 0.69
N LEU A 56 -4.55 4.61 -0.58
CA LEU A 56 -5.84 5.20 -0.94
C LEU A 56 -7.01 4.42 -0.35
N TYR A 57 -6.99 3.09 -0.54
CA TYR A 57 -8.02 2.22 0.00
C TYR A 57 -8.14 2.34 1.53
N LEU A 58 -7.02 2.32 2.25
CA LEU A 58 -7.02 2.42 3.71
C LEU A 58 -7.52 3.79 4.20
N ASP A 59 -7.25 4.86 3.44
CA ASP A 59 -7.77 6.19 3.80
C ASP A 59 -9.28 6.30 3.60
N GLU A 60 -9.82 5.63 2.58
CA GLU A 60 -11.25 5.59 2.27
C GLU A 60 -12.05 4.61 3.14
N ALA A 61 -11.48 3.43 3.43
CA ALA A 61 -12.14 2.37 4.17
C ALA A 61 -12.19 2.62 5.69
N TYR A 62 -11.23 3.39 6.20
CA TYR A 62 -11.09 3.72 7.62
C TYR A 62 -11.03 5.25 7.83
N PRO A 63 -12.12 5.98 7.52
CA PRO A 63 -12.17 7.44 7.63
C PRO A 63 -12.16 7.93 9.08
N GLU A 64 -12.56 7.09 10.04
CA GLU A 64 -12.54 7.39 11.48
C GLU A 64 -11.13 7.41 12.10
N ARG A 65 -10.13 6.96 11.35
CA ARG A 65 -8.73 6.89 11.77
C ARG A 65 -7.90 8.02 11.15
N PRO A 66 -6.71 8.35 11.71
CA PRO A 66 -5.88 9.44 11.19
C PRO A 66 -5.72 9.37 9.67
N THR A 67 -5.94 10.49 8.99
CA THR A 67 -5.86 10.53 7.53
C THR A 67 -4.42 10.35 7.05
N LEU A 68 -4.27 9.69 5.90
CA LEU A 68 -3.00 9.55 5.20
C LEU A 68 -2.72 10.75 4.28
N PHE A 69 -3.77 11.44 3.80
CA PHE A 69 -3.65 12.43 2.75
C PHE A 69 -4.27 13.79 3.07
N SER A 70 -5.12 13.91 4.08
CA SER A 70 -5.80 15.18 4.42
C SER A 70 -6.56 15.81 3.25
N GLY A 71 -7.21 14.98 2.42
CA GLY A 71 -8.01 15.40 1.27
C GLY A 71 -7.28 15.34 -0.08
N GLU A 72 -7.96 15.80 -1.14
CA GLU A 72 -7.49 15.64 -2.53
C GLU A 72 -6.15 16.34 -2.82
N GLY A 73 -5.90 17.48 -2.20
CA GLY A 73 -4.63 18.19 -2.35
C GLY A 73 -3.43 17.38 -1.85
N GLY A 74 -3.57 16.73 -0.68
CA GLY A 74 -2.50 15.89 -0.16
C GLY A 74 -2.41 14.54 -0.86
N LYS A 75 -3.50 13.99 -1.42
CA LYS A 75 -3.44 12.81 -2.31
C LYS A 75 -2.59 13.13 -3.55
N ALA A 76 -2.85 14.27 -4.20
CA ALA A 76 -2.10 14.70 -5.39
C ALA A 76 -0.63 14.97 -5.06
N MET A 77 -0.34 15.67 -3.96
CA MET A 77 1.03 15.93 -3.52
C MET A 77 1.79 14.64 -3.17
N ALA A 78 1.16 13.72 -2.44
CA ALA A 78 1.76 12.43 -2.10
C ALA A 78 2.06 11.61 -3.36
N ARG A 79 1.14 11.58 -4.33
CA ARG A 79 1.36 10.89 -5.61
C ARG A 79 2.51 11.49 -6.41
N PHE A 80 2.59 12.83 -6.44
CA PHE A 80 3.70 13.52 -7.09
C PHE A 80 5.05 13.19 -6.45
N ILE A 81 5.16 13.33 -5.13
CA ILE A 81 6.41 13.05 -4.40
C ILE A 81 6.82 11.58 -4.58
N GLU A 82 5.85 10.67 -4.51
CA GLU A 82 6.08 9.24 -4.70
C GLU A 82 6.64 8.92 -6.08
N ARG A 83 6.06 9.51 -7.13
CA ARG A 83 6.53 9.33 -8.51
C ARG A 83 7.88 10.00 -8.76
N TRP A 84 8.06 11.23 -8.29
CA TRP A 84 9.32 11.96 -8.43
C TRP A 84 10.47 11.22 -7.73
N SER A 85 10.24 10.72 -6.51
CA SER A 85 11.21 9.92 -5.75
C SER A 85 11.61 8.66 -6.51
N GLN A 86 10.65 7.92 -7.07
CA GLN A 86 10.95 6.73 -7.89
C GLN A 86 11.81 7.07 -9.11
N LEU A 87 11.51 8.15 -9.80
CA LEU A 87 12.21 8.49 -11.05
C LEU A 87 13.56 9.18 -10.83
N THR A 88 13.73 9.87 -9.70
CA THR A 88 14.87 10.76 -9.46
C THR A 88 15.83 10.22 -8.40
N ILE A 89 15.31 9.69 -7.29
CA ILE A 89 16.12 9.18 -6.17
C ILE A 89 16.43 7.70 -6.35
N HIS A 90 15.49 6.92 -6.89
CA HIS A 90 15.66 5.50 -7.16
C HIS A 90 15.61 5.17 -8.66
N PRO A 91 16.45 5.82 -9.50
CA PRO A 91 16.44 5.56 -10.93
C PRO A 91 17.08 4.19 -11.20
N TYR A 92 16.28 3.13 -11.28
CA TYR A 92 16.47 1.86 -12.01
C TYR A 92 15.56 0.77 -11.44
#